data_AF-A0A1J9PWI6-F1
#
_entry.id   AF-A0A1J9PWI6-F1
#
_cell.length_a   1.000
_cell.length_b   1.000
_cell.length_c   1.000
_cell.angle_alpha   90.00
_cell.angle_beta   90.00
_cell.angle_gamma   90.00
#
_symmetry.space_group_name_H-M   'P 1'
#
loop_
_entity.id
_entity.type
_entity.pdbx_description
1 polymer ?
#
loop_
_entity_poly.entity_id
_entity_poly.type
_entity_poly.pdbx_seq_one_letter_code
_entity_poly.pdbx_strand_id
1 'polypeptide(L)'
;MDYPGPGFEAKKQKILRDLSAPDEEYTDLSPKGSVDAGIRDLIHSINQIPGLVTTSSCAGRISVFLEGGGSGREKTRVEDNENGSKENYRTTIEAEVGIGESSAQKAPQFAPTGGKGSGKWLFVSHEPVEIDLSCEGSYLHGIFHLLPGNEKIGITNHSGSLRLVRFHFEPMILHIMASSLKHAQPVLAAATTAGFRESGIQSLRCLGETEAYPIVAVRSSGLALESIIGFHQRSIGNESEEDIVRSLVSEDYLRMLLAAANERFKTNAERRERFWTKLQEFCQGHPGNISSRRPDWENPEARRERKRAEGLRRSKAAMEAKAAQSGLDTYADIMGEEGEPSFLYP
;
A
#
# COMPACT_ATOMS: atom_id res chain seq x y z
N MET A 1 30.51 7.51 10.21
CA MET A 1 29.85 7.79 8.91
C MET A 1 30.60 8.93 8.24
N ASP A 2 30.65 8.98 6.91
CA ASP A 2 31.18 10.15 6.21
C ASP A 2 30.28 11.35 6.52
N TYR A 3 30.88 12.52 6.72
CA TYR A 3 30.10 13.72 7.06
C TYR A 3 29.25 14.16 5.86
N PRO A 4 28.00 14.64 6.06
CA PRO A 4 27.19 15.17 4.98
C PRO A 4 27.87 16.36 4.32
N GLY A 5 27.79 16.44 2.99
CA GLY A 5 28.32 17.59 2.24
C GLY A 5 27.53 18.89 2.52
N PRO A 6 28.13 20.07 2.30
CA PRO A 6 27.53 21.36 2.61
C PRO A 6 26.22 21.62 1.86
N GLY A 7 26.09 21.15 0.61
CA GLY A 7 24.85 21.28 -0.17
C GLY A 7 23.67 20.52 0.45
N PHE A 8 23.92 19.34 1.03
CA PHE A 8 22.88 18.58 1.71
C PHE A 8 22.44 19.30 2.97
N GLU A 9 23.40 19.79 3.76
CA GLU A 9 23.11 20.47 5.01
C GLU A 9 22.28 21.74 4.78
N ALA A 10 22.63 22.55 3.77
CA ALA A 10 21.82 23.70 3.37
C ALA A 10 20.37 23.32 3.04
N LYS A 11 20.17 22.21 2.31
CA LYS A 11 18.83 21.72 1.95
C LYS A 11 18.07 21.16 3.16
N LYS A 12 18.75 20.41 4.03
CA LYS A 12 18.21 19.91 5.29
C LYS A 12 17.74 21.07 6.17
N GLN A 13 18.57 22.09 6.35
CA GLN A 13 18.21 23.28 7.15
C GLN A 13 17.02 24.05 6.56
N LYS A 14 16.86 24.07 5.23
CA LYS A 14 15.67 24.64 4.59
C LYS A 14 14.42 23.81 4.92
N ILE A 15 14.48 22.48 4.72
CA ILE A 15 13.35 21.58 5.00
C ILE A 15 12.95 21.62 6.48
N LEU A 16 13.90 21.68 7.40
CA LEU A 16 13.62 21.78 8.84
C LEU A 16 12.93 23.09 9.21
N ARG A 17 13.29 24.20 8.55
CA ARG A 17 12.58 25.48 8.69
C ARG A 17 11.15 25.36 8.19
N ASP A 18 10.96 24.74 7.02
CA ASP A 18 9.62 24.53 6.46
C ASP A 18 8.77 23.63 7.37
N LEU A 19 9.35 22.59 7.98
CA LEU A 19 8.67 21.68 8.92
C LEU A 19 8.39 22.26 10.30
N SER A 20 9.05 23.37 10.67
CA SER A 20 8.88 24.04 11.96
C SER A 20 8.00 25.29 11.88
N ALA A 21 7.51 25.62 10.68
CA ALA A 21 6.49 26.65 10.51
C ALA A 21 5.23 26.29 11.33
N PRO A 22 4.54 27.27 11.92
CA PRO A 22 3.28 27.06 12.64
C PRO A 22 2.27 26.30 11.78
N ASP A 23 1.42 25.48 12.41
CA ASP A 23 0.40 24.67 11.72
C ASP A 23 -0.55 25.54 10.85
N GLU A 24 -0.66 26.85 11.15
CA GLU A 24 -1.46 27.84 10.40
C GLU A 24 -0.80 28.30 9.07
N GLU A 25 0.52 28.14 8.92
CA GLU A 25 1.30 28.51 7.73
C GLU A 25 1.87 27.30 6.97
N TYR A 26 1.72 26.10 7.54
CA TYR A 26 2.24 24.85 6.98
C TYR A 26 1.29 24.24 5.93
N THR A 27 1.59 24.41 4.65
CA THR A 27 0.81 23.77 3.57
C THR A 27 1.52 22.51 3.05
N ASP A 28 1.22 21.34 3.62
CA ASP A 28 1.54 20.06 2.98
C ASP A 28 0.43 19.64 2.00
N LEU A 29 0.76 18.79 1.03
CA LEU A 29 -0.19 18.16 0.09
C LEU A 29 -1.12 17.16 0.81
N SER A 30 -0.91 16.94 2.10
CA SER A 30 -1.84 16.21 2.97
C SER A 30 -3.13 17.02 3.19
N PRO A 31 -4.32 16.42 3.08
CA PRO A 31 -5.61 17.08 3.32
C PRO A 31 -5.72 17.81 4.67
N LYS A 32 -4.89 17.45 5.65
CA LYS A 32 -4.89 17.99 7.00
C LYS A 32 -4.13 19.31 7.15
N GLY A 33 -3.21 19.63 6.22
CA GLY A 33 -2.39 20.85 6.32
C GLY A 33 -1.50 20.93 7.56
N SER A 34 -1.17 19.81 8.20
CA SER A 34 -0.25 19.77 9.36
C SER A 34 0.39 18.39 9.50
N VAL A 35 1.55 18.33 10.15
CA VAL A 35 2.22 17.06 10.46
C VAL A 35 1.42 16.32 11.53
N ASP A 36 1.14 15.04 11.29
CA ASP A 36 0.40 14.18 12.23
C ASP A 36 1.12 14.02 13.57
N ALA A 37 0.41 14.32 14.66
CA ALA A 37 0.90 14.20 16.03
C ALA A 37 1.55 12.84 16.31
N GLY A 38 0.91 11.74 15.87
CA GLY A 38 1.39 10.38 16.07
C GLY A 38 2.74 10.01 15.44
N ILE A 39 3.35 10.88 14.61
CA ILE A 39 4.69 10.69 14.06
C ILE A 39 5.64 11.87 14.25
N ARG A 40 5.23 12.95 14.94
CA ARG A 40 6.07 14.14 15.16
C ARG A 40 7.39 13.78 15.84
N ASP A 41 7.33 12.95 16.88
CA ASP A 41 8.52 12.52 17.63
C ASP A 41 9.48 11.67 16.78
N LEU A 42 8.92 10.79 15.94
CA LEU A 42 9.70 9.99 15.01
C LEU A 42 10.39 10.86 13.97
N ILE A 43 9.66 11.79 13.36
CA ILE A 43 10.18 12.77 12.40
C ILE A 43 11.32 13.56 13.03
N HIS A 44 11.09 14.12 14.23
CA HIS A 44 12.09 14.87 14.95
C HIS A 44 13.35 14.03 15.19
N SER A 45 13.19 12.80 15.67
CA SER A 45 14.31 11.91 15.99
C SER A 45 15.10 11.49 14.75
N ILE A 46 14.44 11.19 13.62
CA ILE A 46 15.11 10.90 12.34
C ILE A 46 15.90 12.12 11.88
N ASN A 47 15.34 13.32 12.02
CA ASN A 47 15.99 14.57 11.61
C ASN A 47 17.22 14.92 12.44
N GLN A 48 17.40 14.35 13.63
CA GLN A 48 18.64 14.46 14.40
C GLN A 48 19.79 13.59 13.84
N ILE A 49 19.49 12.62 12.96
CA ILE A 49 20.51 11.75 12.39
C ILE A 49 21.30 12.51 11.30
N PRO A 50 22.64 12.59 11.38
CA PRO A 50 23.45 13.20 10.34
C PRO A 50 23.20 12.54 8.99
N GLY A 51 23.03 13.37 7.96
CA GLY A 51 22.82 12.88 6.60
C GLY A 51 21.40 12.39 6.28
N LEU A 52 20.43 12.53 7.20
CA LEU A 52 19.02 12.26 6.94
C LEU A 52 18.16 13.50 7.19
N VAL A 53 17.09 13.63 6.42
CA VAL A 53 15.99 14.58 6.66
C VAL A 53 14.67 14.04 6.11
N THR A 54 13.58 14.14 6.86
CA THR A 54 12.23 13.79 6.42
C THR A 54 11.64 14.90 5.56
N THR A 55 10.85 14.55 4.54
CA THR A 55 10.06 15.51 3.75
C THR A 55 8.57 15.26 3.99
N SER A 56 7.86 14.63 3.04
CA SER A 56 6.44 14.31 3.22
C SER A 56 6.27 13.09 4.14
N SER A 57 5.36 13.19 5.09
CA SER A 57 5.13 12.16 6.11
C SER A 57 3.65 12.09 6.50
N CYS A 58 3.13 10.88 6.72
CA CYS A 58 1.75 10.65 7.20
C CYS A 58 1.76 9.47 8.18
N ALA A 59 1.08 9.61 9.32
CA ALA A 59 1.06 8.59 10.38
C ALA A 59 0.29 7.32 9.99
N GLY A 60 -0.57 7.45 8.99
CA GLY A 60 -1.63 6.51 8.65
C GLY A 60 -2.99 7.16 8.92
N ARG A 61 -4.02 6.73 8.18
CA ARG A 61 -5.34 7.34 8.27
C ARG A 61 -6.45 6.40 7.83
N ILE A 62 -7.64 6.64 8.39
CA ILE A 62 -8.91 6.19 7.86
C ILE A 62 -9.51 7.32 7.03
N SER A 63 -10.15 6.98 5.94
CA SER A 63 -10.90 7.95 5.15
C SER A 63 -12.07 7.34 4.42
N VAL A 64 -13.08 8.17 4.18
CA VAL A 64 -14.15 7.90 3.23
C VAL A 64 -14.06 8.94 2.13
N PHE A 65 -13.94 8.47 0.90
CA PHE A 65 -13.70 9.32 -0.26
C PHE A 65 -14.72 9.02 -1.36
N LEU A 66 -15.40 10.05 -1.84
CA LEU A 66 -16.25 10.01 -3.01
C LEU A 66 -15.41 10.33 -4.25
N GLU A 67 -15.34 9.41 -5.21
CA GLU A 67 -14.61 9.60 -6.47
C GLU A 67 -15.06 10.87 -7.20
N GLY A 68 -14.19 11.48 -8.01
CA GLY A 68 -14.58 12.63 -8.82
C GLY A 68 -15.41 12.23 -10.02
N GLY A 69 -16.29 13.12 -10.48
CA GLY A 69 -16.94 12.96 -11.77
C GLY A 69 -15.89 13.04 -12.87
N GLY A 70 -15.71 11.96 -13.63
CA GLY A 70 -14.88 12.03 -14.84
C GLY A 70 -15.46 13.12 -15.74
N SER A 71 -14.71 14.20 -15.96
CA SER A 71 -15.06 15.17 -16.99
C SER A 71 -14.84 14.50 -18.35
N GLY A 72 -15.81 13.68 -18.77
CA GLY A 72 -16.02 13.39 -20.16
C GLY A 72 -16.31 14.73 -20.82
N ARG A 73 -15.28 15.40 -21.33
CA ARG A 73 -15.46 16.39 -22.38
C ARG A 73 -16.05 15.60 -23.53
N GLU A 74 -17.38 15.59 -23.61
CA GLU A 74 -18.11 15.29 -24.82
C GLU A 74 -17.57 16.27 -25.86
N LYS A 75 -16.64 15.79 -26.70
CA LYS A 75 -16.25 16.52 -27.90
C LYS A 75 -17.50 16.52 -28.76
N THR A 76 -18.24 17.61 -28.70
CA THR A 76 -19.20 17.97 -29.73
C THR A 76 -18.49 17.81 -31.06
N ARG A 77 -18.77 16.71 -31.78
CA ARG A 77 -18.42 16.56 -33.18
C ARG A 77 -19.28 17.59 -33.91
N VAL A 78 -18.71 18.76 -34.13
CA VAL A 78 -19.17 19.61 -35.22
C VAL A 78 -18.77 18.84 -36.49
N GLU A 79 -19.80 18.37 -37.19
CA GLU A 79 -19.69 17.81 -38.52
C GLU A 79 -19.25 18.93 -39.46
N ASP A 80 -17.99 18.90 -39.88
CA ASP A 80 -17.59 19.55 -41.13
C ASP A 80 -17.22 18.44 -42.12
N ASN A 81 -18.13 18.26 -43.08
CA ASN A 81 -17.90 17.60 -44.35
C ASN A 81 -16.77 18.33 -45.08
N GLU A 82 -15.71 17.61 -45.50
CA GLU A 82 -15.28 17.53 -46.90
C GLU A 82 -14.07 16.59 -47.09
N ASN A 83 -14.30 15.56 -47.90
CA ASN A 83 -13.44 14.84 -48.85
C ASN A 83 -11.89 14.85 -48.73
N GLY A 84 -11.28 13.66 -48.80
CA GLY A 84 -9.98 13.50 -49.47
C GLY A 84 -9.04 12.37 -48.98
N SER A 85 -9.34 11.14 -49.39
CA SER A 85 -8.45 9.98 -49.71
C SER A 85 -6.94 9.94 -49.37
N LYS A 86 -6.55 8.76 -48.84
CA LYS A 86 -5.33 7.92 -49.08
C LYS A 86 -4.06 8.08 -48.21
N GLU A 87 -3.85 7.01 -47.42
CA GLU A 87 -2.66 6.13 -47.30
C GLU A 87 -1.23 6.63 -46.97
N ASN A 88 -0.66 5.93 -45.97
CA ASN A 88 0.69 5.34 -45.88
C ASN A 88 1.89 6.08 -45.24
N TYR A 89 2.43 5.39 -44.22
CA TYR A 89 3.85 5.08 -43.91
C TYR A 89 4.84 6.18 -43.43
N ARG A 90 5.21 6.06 -42.15
CA ARG A 90 6.56 5.88 -41.57
C ARG A 90 7.67 6.95 -41.77
N THR A 91 8.31 7.28 -40.63
CA THR A 91 9.64 7.94 -40.46
C THR A 91 9.59 9.46 -40.73
N THR A 92 10.04 10.37 -39.87
CA THR A 92 11.43 10.61 -39.44
C THR A 92 11.47 11.51 -38.20
N ILE A 93 12.49 11.26 -37.37
CA ILE A 93 13.04 12.21 -36.41
C ILE A 93 13.76 13.29 -37.21
N GLU A 94 13.39 14.56 -37.08
CA GLU A 94 14.34 15.67 -37.17
C GLU A 94 13.98 16.76 -36.17
N ALA A 95 15.03 17.30 -35.55
CA ALA A 95 14.99 18.31 -34.52
C ALA A 95 14.97 19.69 -35.16
N GLU A 96 14.10 20.58 -34.66
CA GLU A 96 14.30 22.02 -34.83
C GLU A 96 14.25 22.72 -33.46
N VAL A 97 15.38 23.35 -33.16
CA VAL A 97 15.59 24.28 -32.07
C VAL A 97 15.00 25.62 -32.51
N GLY A 98 13.92 26.04 -31.86
CA GLY A 98 13.32 27.36 -32.02
C GLY A 98 12.92 27.91 -30.66
N ILE A 99 13.70 28.89 -30.19
CA ILE A 99 13.53 29.61 -28.93
C ILE A 99 12.28 30.49 -29.01
N GLY A 100 11.37 30.36 -28.05
CA GLY A 100 10.20 31.23 -27.89
C GLY A 100 9.43 30.95 -26.61
N GLU A 101 9.60 31.82 -25.62
CA GLU A 101 9.05 31.75 -24.27
C GLU A 101 7.51 31.83 -24.24
N SER A 102 6.86 30.91 -23.51
CA SER A 102 5.68 31.20 -22.66
C SER A 102 5.36 29.97 -21.80
N SER A 103 5.90 29.97 -20.58
CA SER A 103 5.74 28.93 -19.57
C SER A 103 4.38 29.03 -18.86
N ALA A 104 3.31 28.54 -19.49
CA ALA A 104 2.12 28.13 -18.74
C ALA A 104 2.36 26.70 -18.24
N GLN A 105 2.88 26.58 -17.01
CA GLN A 105 3.03 25.30 -16.30
C GLN A 105 1.67 24.60 -16.19
N LYS A 106 1.40 23.63 -17.07
CA LYS A 106 0.31 22.67 -16.85
C LYS A 106 0.68 21.80 -15.66
N ALA A 107 -0.06 21.97 -14.56
CA ALA A 107 -0.04 21.04 -13.43
C ALA A 107 -0.24 19.60 -13.94
N PRO A 108 0.44 18.60 -13.34
CA PRO A 108 0.29 17.21 -13.76
C PRO A 108 -1.18 16.80 -13.64
N GLN A 109 -1.77 16.46 -14.78
CA GLN A 109 -3.16 16.06 -14.88
C GLN A 109 -3.27 14.65 -14.30
N PHE A 110 -3.84 14.52 -13.10
CA PHE A 110 -4.11 13.24 -12.47
C PHE A 110 -5.08 12.42 -13.34
N ALA A 111 -4.93 11.09 -13.30
CA ALA A 111 -5.81 10.17 -14.02
C ALA A 111 -7.29 10.47 -13.69
N PRO A 112 -8.17 10.59 -14.71
CA PRO A 112 -9.56 11.03 -14.52
C PRO A 112 -10.41 10.03 -13.71
N THR A 113 -9.96 8.79 -13.57
CA THR A 113 -10.56 7.77 -12.71
C THR A 113 -9.44 7.00 -12.00
N GLY A 114 -9.55 6.81 -10.68
CA GLY A 114 -8.57 6.06 -9.88
C GLY A 114 -7.46 6.88 -9.22
N GLY A 115 -7.51 8.21 -9.24
CA GLY A 115 -6.63 9.10 -8.48
C GLY A 115 -7.40 10.09 -7.61
N LYS A 116 -6.79 10.56 -6.51
CA LYS A 116 -7.35 11.54 -5.55
C LYS A 116 -7.70 12.92 -6.16
N GLY A 117 -7.48 13.14 -7.46
CA GLY A 117 -7.40 14.46 -8.09
C GLY A 117 -8.72 15.19 -8.38
N SER A 118 -9.88 14.56 -8.22
CA SER A 118 -11.17 15.21 -8.51
C SER A 118 -12.33 14.83 -7.58
N GLY A 119 -12.07 14.02 -6.55
CA GLY A 119 -13.10 13.55 -5.62
C GLY A 119 -13.23 14.39 -4.36
N LYS A 120 -14.16 14.01 -3.48
CA LYS A 120 -14.51 14.70 -2.23
C LYS A 120 -14.23 13.79 -1.04
N TRP A 121 -13.50 14.31 -0.05
CA TRP A 121 -13.38 13.66 1.26
C TRP A 121 -14.71 13.80 2.01
N LEU A 122 -15.29 12.67 2.41
CA LEU A 122 -16.48 12.63 3.27
C LEU A 122 -16.08 12.49 4.73
N PHE A 123 -15.01 11.73 5.00
CA PHE A 123 -14.49 11.51 6.34
C PHE A 123 -12.97 11.31 6.29
N VAL A 124 -12.25 11.81 7.29
CA VAL A 124 -10.81 11.54 7.50
C VAL A 124 -10.52 11.50 8.99
N SER A 125 -9.79 10.47 9.44
CA SER A 125 -9.18 10.40 10.77
C SER A 125 -7.75 9.89 10.67
N HIS A 126 -6.83 10.52 11.40
CA HIS A 126 -5.43 10.06 11.51
C HIS A 126 -5.17 9.21 12.76
N GLU A 127 -6.21 8.98 13.56
CA GLU A 127 -6.18 8.17 14.77
C GLU A 127 -7.26 7.08 14.70
N PRO A 128 -7.13 6.00 15.50
CA PRO A 128 -8.20 5.03 15.67
C PRO A 128 -9.51 5.73 16.05
N VAL A 129 -10.61 5.30 15.45
CA VAL A 129 -11.93 5.86 15.75
C VAL A 129 -12.63 4.93 16.73
N GLU A 130 -12.86 5.40 17.96
CA GLU A 130 -13.61 4.64 18.94
C GLU A 130 -15.07 4.53 18.53
N ILE A 131 -15.63 3.32 18.66
CA ILE A 131 -17.04 3.06 18.40
C ILE A 131 -17.67 2.76 19.75
N ASP A 132 -18.70 3.52 20.10
CA ASP A 132 -19.60 3.09 21.15
C ASP A 132 -20.49 1.96 20.60
N LEU A 133 -20.16 0.73 20.99
CA LEU A 133 -20.91 -0.46 20.58
C LEU A 133 -22.34 -0.50 21.15
N SER A 134 -22.66 0.38 22.11
CA SER A 134 -24.01 0.53 22.65
C SER A 134 -24.91 1.45 21.80
N CYS A 135 -24.34 2.20 20.86
CA CYS A 135 -25.11 3.00 19.93
C CYS A 135 -25.82 2.11 18.89
N GLU A 136 -27.10 1.84 19.11
CA GLU A 136 -28.01 1.28 18.11
C GLU A 136 -28.32 2.30 17.00
N GLY A 137 -28.59 1.83 15.78
CA GLY A 137 -28.96 2.67 14.63
C GLY A 137 -27.84 2.91 13.62
N SER A 138 -27.93 4.01 12.85
CA SER A 138 -27.11 4.34 11.67
C SER A 138 -25.99 5.35 11.97
N TYR A 139 -25.24 5.13 13.05
CA TYR A 139 -24.22 6.07 13.55
C TYR A 139 -23.07 6.28 12.57
N LEU A 140 -22.45 5.20 12.08
CA LEU A 140 -21.34 5.25 11.13
C LEU A 140 -21.79 5.75 9.76
N HIS A 141 -23.00 5.42 9.32
CA HIS A 141 -23.60 6.06 8.15
C HIS A 141 -23.62 7.59 8.31
N GLY A 142 -24.07 8.09 9.47
CA GLY A 142 -24.07 9.52 9.78
C GLY A 142 -22.67 10.15 9.72
N ILE A 143 -21.69 9.55 10.40
CA ILE A 143 -20.29 10.05 10.41
C ILE A 143 -19.64 10.02 9.03
N PHE A 144 -19.95 9.00 8.23
CA PHE A 144 -19.42 8.88 6.87
C PHE A 144 -20.24 9.65 5.84
N HIS A 145 -21.24 10.42 6.28
CA HIS A 145 -22.15 11.19 5.44
C HIS A 145 -22.82 10.34 4.34
N LEU A 146 -23.27 9.15 4.73
CA LEU A 146 -23.98 8.18 3.89
C LEU A 146 -25.45 8.10 4.31
N LEU A 147 -26.36 8.12 3.34
CA LEU A 147 -27.74 7.74 3.57
C LEU A 147 -27.85 6.19 3.55
N PRO A 148 -28.40 5.55 4.60
CA PRO A 148 -28.67 4.12 4.59
C PRO A 148 -29.55 3.72 3.41
N GLY A 149 -29.08 2.76 2.61
CA GLY A 149 -29.83 2.26 1.45
C GLY A 149 -30.71 1.08 1.83
N ASN A 150 -32.03 1.27 1.83
CA ASN A 150 -33.01 0.17 1.94
C ASN A 150 -33.48 -0.36 0.57
N GLU A 151 -33.01 0.26 -0.51
CA GLU A 151 -33.54 0.03 -1.85
C GLU A 151 -32.67 -0.95 -2.64
N LYS A 152 -33.32 -1.91 -3.30
CA LYS A 152 -32.64 -2.77 -4.27
C LYS A 152 -32.07 -1.86 -5.36
N ILE A 153 -30.77 -1.95 -5.60
CA ILE A 153 -30.10 -1.26 -6.71
C ILE A 153 -30.77 -1.75 -8.00
N GLY A 154 -31.75 -0.99 -8.49
CA GLY A 154 -32.35 -1.25 -9.79
C GLY A 154 -31.23 -1.21 -10.81
N ILE A 155 -31.22 -2.15 -11.75
CA ILE A 155 -30.25 -2.20 -12.85
C ILE A 155 -30.25 -0.81 -13.50
N THR A 156 -29.22 -0.03 -13.20
CA THR A 156 -29.23 1.41 -13.47
C THR A 156 -29.07 1.62 -14.96
N ASN A 157 -30.03 2.32 -15.59
CA ASN A 157 -29.86 2.87 -16.93
C ASN A 157 -28.51 3.62 -16.98
N HIS A 158 -27.60 3.19 -17.85
CA HIS A 158 -26.22 3.67 -17.96
C HIS A 158 -26.09 5.13 -18.46
N SER A 159 -27.16 5.94 -18.42
CA SER A 159 -27.12 7.31 -18.92
C SER A 159 -26.61 8.33 -17.88
N GLY A 160 -26.49 7.95 -16.60
CA GLY A 160 -25.97 8.82 -15.53
C GLY A 160 -24.50 8.59 -15.20
N SER A 161 -23.84 9.59 -14.59
CA SER A 161 -22.48 9.43 -14.05
C SER A 161 -22.54 8.77 -12.66
N LEU A 162 -22.04 7.53 -12.58
CA LEU A 162 -21.89 6.80 -11.31
C LEU A 162 -20.52 7.14 -10.70
N ARG A 163 -20.52 7.60 -9.45
CA ARG A 163 -19.30 7.87 -8.66
C ARG A 163 -19.32 6.96 -7.44
N LEU A 164 -18.22 6.25 -7.17
CA LEU A 164 -18.16 5.34 -6.03
C LEU A 164 -17.65 6.03 -4.77
N VAL A 165 -18.06 5.51 -3.63
CA VAL A 165 -17.59 5.91 -2.31
C VAL A 165 -16.76 4.79 -1.74
N ARG A 166 -15.54 5.12 -1.33
CA ARG A 166 -14.56 4.14 -0.87
C ARG A 166 -14.14 4.45 0.56
N PHE A 167 -14.24 3.45 1.41
CA PHE A 167 -13.57 3.40 2.69
C PHE A 167 -12.12 2.97 2.47
N HIS A 168 -11.17 3.69 3.09
CA HIS A 168 -9.76 3.35 3.06
C HIS A 168 -9.14 3.42 4.44
N PHE A 169 -8.26 2.46 4.74
CA PHE A 169 -7.17 2.64 5.68
C PHE A 169 -5.86 2.69 4.88
N GLU A 170 -5.15 3.80 4.98
CA GLU A 170 -3.81 3.97 4.42
C GLU A 170 -2.79 3.95 5.59
N PRO A 171 -1.78 3.08 5.58
CA PRO A 171 -0.79 3.00 6.66
C PRO A 171 0.23 4.14 6.58
N MET A 172 1.16 4.17 7.53
CA MET A 172 2.22 5.18 7.59
C MET A 172 3.03 5.21 6.30
N ILE A 173 3.35 6.42 5.84
CA ILE A 173 4.33 6.67 4.77
C ILE A 173 5.29 7.76 5.22
N LEU A 174 6.59 7.53 4.98
CA LEU A 174 7.64 8.53 5.19
C LEU A 174 8.48 8.67 3.93
N HIS A 175 8.81 9.90 3.56
CA HIS A 175 9.87 10.19 2.60
C HIS A 175 11.09 10.71 3.36
N ILE A 176 12.19 9.97 3.29
CA ILE A 176 13.44 10.31 3.98
C ILE A 176 14.49 10.59 2.92
N MET A 177 14.88 11.85 2.79
CA MET A 177 16.01 12.27 1.97
C MET A 177 17.31 11.97 2.71
N ALA A 178 18.25 11.35 2.01
CA ALA A 178 19.56 10.99 2.55
C ALA A 178 20.68 11.70 1.77
N SER A 179 21.77 12.05 2.45
CA SER A 179 22.88 12.80 1.84
C SER A 179 23.67 11.96 0.81
N SER A 180 23.60 10.64 0.91
CA SER A 180 24.20 9.71 -0.04
C SER A 180 23.53 8.32 0.03
N LEU A 181 23.86 7.44 -0.91
CA LEU A 181 23.39 6.04 -0.88
C LEU A 181 23.83 5.29 0.39
N LYS A 182 25.00 5.65 0.95
CA LYS A 182 25.50 5.08 2.21
C LYS A 182 24.61 5.46 3.40
N HIS A 183 24.05 6.67 3.40
CA HIS A 183 23.08 7.10 4.42
C HIS A 183 21.67 6.54 4.15
N ALA A 184 21.31 6.33 2.89
CA ALA A 184 20.03 5.72 2.51
C ALA A 184 19.92 4.23 2.88
N GLN A 185 21.04 3.49 2.83
CA GLN A 185 21.07 2.05 3.05
C GLN A 185 20.51 1.63 4.43
N PRO A 186 20.94 2.21 5.57
CA PRO A 186 20.34 1.94 6.88
C PRO A 186 18.82 2.12 6.92
N VAL A 187 18.32 3.18 6.28
CA VAL A 187 16.87 3.47 6.23
C VAL A 187 16.12 2.37 5.50
N LEU A 188 16.59 1.99 4.31
CA LEU A 188 15.95 0.95 3.51
C LEU A 188 16.02 -0.43 4.20
N ALA A 189 17.14 -0.75 4.84
CA ALA A 189 17.31 -1.99 5.60
C ALA A 189 16.37 -2.05 6.82
N ALA A 190 16.27 -0.95 7.58
CA ALA A 190 15.34 -0.82 8.70
C ALA A 190 13.88 -0.97 8.23
N ALA A 191 13.51 -0.28 7.17
CA ALA A 191 12.16 -0.33 6.60
C ALA A 191 11.76 -1.76 6.20
N THR A 192 12.64 -2.45 5.46
CA THR A 192 12.40 -3.82 5.00
C THR A 192 12.25 -4.78 6.18
N THR A 193 13.13 -4.67 7.17
CA THR A 193 13.14 -5.52 8.38
C THR A 193 11.91 -5.27 9.27
N ALA A 194 11.42 -4.04 9.30
CA ALA A 194 10.25 -3.67 10.09
C ALA A 194 8.90 -4.02 9.42
N GLY A 195 8.93 -4.51 8.18
CA GLY A 195 7.76 -4.95 7.42
C GLY A 195 7.22 -3.95 6.40
N PHE A 196 7.97 -2.88 6.11
CA PHE A 196 7.67 -1.93 5.02
C PHE A 196 8.25 -2.45 3.69
N ARG A 197 7.67 -3.54 3.18
CA ARG A 197 8.23 -4.34 2.06
C ARG A 197 8.26 -3.58 0.74
N GLU A 198 7.41 -2.59 0.59
CA GLU A 198 7.27 -1.78 -0.62
C GLU A 198 8.12 -0.50 -0.58
N SER A 199 9.07 -0.45 0.36
CA SER A 199 10.01 0.64 0.52
C SER A 199 11.11 0.59 -0.53
N GLY A 200 11.60 1.76 -0.95
CA GLY A 200 12.62 1.86 -1.97
C GLY A 200 13.07 3.29 -2.24
N ILE A 201 14.13 3.43 -3.03
CA ILE A 201 14.60 4.73 -3.51
C ILE A 201 13.68 5.18 -4.65
N GLN A 202 13.12 6.38 -4.55
CA GLN A 202 12.11 6.89 -5.51
C GLN A 202 12.69 7.26 -6.87
N SER A 203 13.96 7.66 -6.92
CA SER A 203 14.63 8.14 -8.14
C SER A 203 16.11 7.84 -8.10
N LEU A 204 16.67 7.44 -9.23
CA LEU A 204 18.10 7.15 -9.40
C LEU A 204 18.92 8.36 -9.87
N ARG A 205 18.35 9.58 -9.88
CA ARG A 205 19.07 10.81 -10.27
C ARG A 205 20.37 11.02 -9.49
N CYS A 206 20.42 10.57 -8.25
CA CYS A 206 21.60 10.59 -7.40
C CYS A 206 22.82 9.79 -7.93
N LEU A 207 22.65 8.99 -8.99
CA LEU A 207 23.75 8.27 -9.64
C LEU A 207 24.48 9.11 -10.70
N GLY A 208 23.84 10.15 -11.25
CA GLY A 208 24.38 10.94 -12.36
C GLY A 208 24.46 12.45 -12.10
N GLU A 209 23.65 12.97 -11.17
CA GLU A 209 23.60 14.40 -10.84
C GLU A 209 24.34 14.68 -9.53
N THR A 210 25.24 15.67 -9.55
CA THR A 210 26.16 15.99 -8.44
C THR A 210 25.45 16.53 -7.18
N GLU A 211 24.22 17.04 -7.32
CA GLU A 211 23.42 17.60 -6.21
C GLU A 211 22.07 16.89 -6.01
N ALA A 212 21.92 15.68 -6.56
CA ALA A 212 20.72 14.87 -6.36
C ALA A 212 20.87 13.96 -5.13
N TYR A 213 20.02 14.20 -4.13
CA TYR A 213 19.98 13.40 -2.90
C TYR A 213 18.95 12.27 -3.02
N PRO A 214 19.32 11.00 -2.72
CA PRO A 214 18.37 9.90 -2.74
C PRO A 214 17.24 10.12 -1.72
N ILE A 215 16.01 9.79 -2.13
CA ILE A 215 14.84 9.79 -1.24
C ILE A 215 14.37 8.34 -1.09
N VAL A 216 14.40 7.85 0.14
CA VAL A 216 13.84 6.54 0.51
C VAL A 216 12.38 6.75 0.90
N ALA A 217 11.47 6.11 0.18
CA ALA A 217 10.07 6.01 0.57
C ALA A 217 9.90 4.79 1.48
N VAL A 218 9.52 5.01 2.74
CA VAL A 218 9.18 3.97 3.71
C VAL A 218 7.67 3.79 3.69
N ARG A 219 7.18 2.66 3.18
CA ARG A 219 5.74 2.43 2.97
C ARG A 219 5.38 0.93 2.97
N SER A 220 4.11 0.63 3.26
CA SER A 220 3.59 -0.72 3.06
C SER A 220 2.15 -0.78 2.56
N SER A 221 1.94 -1.05 1.27
CA SER A 221 0.60 -1.28 0.72
C SER A 221 -0.07 -2.52 1.30
N GLY A 222 0.70 -3.55 1.71
CA GLY A 222 0.14 -4.77 2.30
C GLY A 222 -0.61 -4.59 3.62
N LEU A 223 -0.51 -3.42 4.28
CA LEU A 223 -1.31 -3.09 5.47
C LEU A 223 -2.52 -2.21 5.16
N ALA A 224 -2.68 -1.75 3.91
CA ALA A 224 -3.83 -0.98 3.49
C ALA A 224 -5.11 -1.83 3.52
N LEU A 225 -6.25 -1.18 3.69
CA LEU A 225 -7.58 -1.76 3.55
C LEU A 225 -8.40 -0.82 2.68
N GLU A 226 -9.12 -1.36 1.72
CA GLU A 226 -10.01 -0.60 0.84
C GLU A 226 -11.31 -1.38 0.65
N SER A 227 -12.44 -0.68 0.68
CA SER A 227 -13.75 -1.25 0.33
C SER A 227 -14.67 -0.19 -0.26
N ILE A 228 -15.52 -0.60 -1.21
CA ILE A 228 -16.60 0.24 -1.73
C ILE A 228 -17.77 0.15 -0.75
N ILE A 229 -18.23 1.30 -0.25
CA ILE A 229 -19.28 1.37 0.78
C ILE A 229 -20.53 2.10 0.30
N GLY A 230 -20.46 2.76 -0.85
CA GLY A 230 -21.55 3.62 -1.31
C GLY A 230 -21.35 4.11 -2.73
N PHE A 231 -22.31 4.89 -3.20
CA PHE A 231 -22.26 5.53 -4.50
C PHE A 231 -23.03 6.85 -4.49
N HIS A 232 -22.73 7.67 -5.47
CA HIS A 232 -23.52 8.81 -5.88
C HIS A 232 -23.88 8.64 -7.35
N GLN A 233 -25.15 8.80 -7.69
CA GLN A 233 -25.65 8.69 -9.05
C GLN A 233 -26.39 9.98 -9.41
N ARG A 234 -25.92 10.66 -10.46
CA ARG A 234 -26.62 11.83 -11.01
C ARG A 234 -27.53 11.40 -12.15
N SER A 235 -28.83 11.69 -12.04
CA SER A 235 -29.78 11.49 -13.14
C SER A 235 -29.72 12.68 -14.11
N ILE A 236 -29.87 12.43 -15.41
CA ILE A 236 -29.94 13.49 -16.43
C ILE A 236 -31.22 14.31 -16.17
N GLY A 237 -31.07 15.60 -15.86
CA GLY A 237 -32.18 16.56 -15.72
C GLY A 237 -32.40 17.14 -14.30
N ASN A 238 -31.79 16.58 -13.26
CA ASN A 238 -31.79 17.18 -11.92
C ASN A 238 -30.44 17.88 -11.66
N GLU A 239 -30.38 19.19 -11.93
CA GLU A 239 -29.21 20.02 -11.61
C GLU A 239 -29.18 20.48 -10.14
N SER A 240 -30.24 20.20 -9.38
CA SER A 240 -30.50 20.77 -8.05
C SER A 240 -30.37 19.77 -6.90
N GLU A 241 -30.10 18.50 -7.15
CA GLU A 241 -29.86 17.54 -6.06
C GLU A 241 -28.44 17.74 -5.53
N GLU A 242 -28.34 18.01 -4.22
CA GLU A 242 -27.10 17.90 -3.46
C GLU A 242 -26.44 16.53 -3.76
N ASP A 243 -25.11 16.42 -3.63
CA ASP A 243 -24.37 15.15 -3.78
C ASP A 243 -24.87 14.14 -2.72
N ILE A 244 -26.04 13.53 -2.93
CA ILE A 244 -26.66 12.58 -2.01
C ILE A 244 -25.92 11.26 -2.15
N VAL A 245 -25.09 10.97 -1.16
CA VAL A 245 -24.29 9.76 -1.14
C VAL A 245 -25.10 8.63 -0.48
N ARG A 246 -25.35 7.56 -1.23
CA ARG A 246 -26.12 6.40 -0.77
C ARG A 246 -25.20 5.26 -0.37
N SER A 247 -25.49 4.61 0.74
CA SER A 247 -24.76 3.43 1.21
C SER A 247 -25.17 2.19 0.42
N LEU A 248 -24.18 1.32 0.16
CA LEU A 248 -24.35 -0.03 -0.39
C LEU A 248 -24.34 -1.11 0.69
N VAL A 249 -23.97 -0.75 1.91
CA VAL A 249 -23.60 -1.69 2.96
C VAL A 249 -24.36 -1.40 4.24
N SER A 250 -24.55 -2.43 5.06
CA SER A 250 -25.20 -2.28 6.37
C SER A 250 -24.30 -1.56 7.36
N GLU A 251 -24.90 -1.06 8.46
CA GLU A 251 -24.15 -0.48 9.57
C GLU A 251 -23.15 -1.49 10.15
N ASP A 252 -23.54 -2.76 10.29
CA ASP A 252 -22.67 -3.82 10.82
C ASP A 252 -21.45 -4.06 9.94
N TYR A 253 -21.59 -3.92 8.62
CA TYR A 253 -20.45 -3.99 7.71
C TYR A 253 -19.49 -2.81 7.92
N LEU A 254 -20.01 -1.60 8.12
CA LEU A 254 -19.18 -0.43 8.46
C LEU A 254 -18.47 -0.62 9.81
N ARG A 255 -19.16 -1.18 10.83
CA ARG A 255 -18.55 -1.51 12.13
C ARG A 255 -17.41 -2.50 11.96
N MET A 256 -17.60 -3.55 11.17
CA MET A 256 -16.56 -4.53 10.85
C MET A 256 -15.36 -3.88 10.14
N LEU A 257 -15.58 -3.04 9.12
CA LEU A 257 -14.51 -2.33 8.41
C LEU A 257 -13.72 -1.42 9.35
N LEU A 258 -14.42 -0.68 10.22
CA LEU A 258 -13.79 0.24 11.15
C LEU A 258 -12.99 -0.50 12.22
N ALA A 259 -13.52 -1.60 12.76
CA ALA A 259 -12.79 -2.49 13.67
C ALA A 259 -11.50 -3.04 13.02
N ALA A 260 -11.60 -3.51 11.77
CA ALA A 260 -10.43 -3.96 11.01
C ALA A 260 -9.42 -2.81 10.81
N ALA A 261 -9.86 -1.60 10.45
CA ALA A 261 -8.98 -0.46 10.29
C ALA A 261 -8.28 -0.05 11.60
N ASN A 262 -8.97 -0.10 12.74
CA ASN A 262 -8.39 0.14 14.06
C ASN A 262 -7.34 -0.93 14.43
N GLU A 263 -7.55 -2.19 14.08
CA GLU A 263 -6.52 -3.23 14.22
C GLU A 263 -5.29 -2.93 13.34
N ARG A 264 -5.51 -2.41 12.12
CA ARG A 264 -4.42 -1.99 11.23
C ARG A 264 -3.65 -0.80 11.80
N PHE A 265 -4.30 0.15 12.49
CA PHE A 265 -3.58 1.21 13.22
C PHE A 265 -2.63 0.64 14.26
N LYS A 266 -3.06 -0.35 15.05
CA LYS A 266 -2.19 -1.02 16.03
C LYS A 266 -0.98 -1.67 15.36
N THR A 267 -1.22 -2.46 14.31
CA THR A 267 -0.13 -3.10 13.54
C THR A 267 0.81 -2.06 12.92
N ASN A 268 0.27 -0.93 12.45
CA ASN A 268 1.03 0.17 11.87
C ASN A 268 1.93 0.83 12.92
N ALA A 269 1.43 1.04 14.14
CA ALA A 269 2.22 1.55 15.27
C ALA A 269 3.35 0.59 15.66
N GLU A 270 3.09 -0.72 15.73
CA GLU A 270 4.12 -1.72 16.00
C GLU A 270 5.20 -1.75 14.91
N ARG A 271 4.81 -1.63 13.63
CA ARG A 271 5.77 -1.54 12.52
C ARG A 271 6.61 -0.27 12.63
N ARG A 272 5.99 0.86 12.96
CA ARG A 272 6.67 2.15 13.15
C ARG A 272 7.72 2.06 14.27
N GLU A 273 7.38 1.46 15.40
CA GLU A 273 8.32 1.28 16.52
C GLU A 273 9.50 0.37 16.13
N ARG A 274 9.20 -0.76 15.49
CA ARG A 274 10.25 -1.67 14.97
C ARG A 274 11.15 -0.97 13.96
N PHE A 275 10.59 -0.14 13.07
CA PHE A 275 11.37 0.63 12.11
C PHE A 275 12.33 1.57 12.81
N TRP A 276 11.83 2.33 13.80
CA TRP A 276 12.66 3.25 14.56
C TRP A 276 13.81 2.53 15.28
N THR A 277 13.49 1.46 16.03
CA THR A 277 14.49 0.63 16.72
C THR A 277 15.56 0.13 15.74
N LYS A 278 15.15 -0.41 14.58
CA LYS A 278 16.09 -0.94 13.59
C LYS A 278 16.93 0.14 12.93
N LEU A 279 16.35 1.31 12.65
CA LEU A 279 17.09 2.43 12.09
C LEU A 279 18.21 2.87 13.03
N GLN A 280 17.93 2.96 14.34
CA GLN A 280 18.95 3.27 15.34
C GLN A 280 20.08 2.24 15.35
N GLU A 281 19.74 0.94 15.38
CA GLU A 281 20.70 -0.17 15.32
C GLU A 281 21.63 -0.04 14.09
N PHE A 282 21.05 0.13 12.89
CA PHE A 282 21.82 0.21 11.65
C PHE A 282 22.67 1.49 11.55
N CYS A 283 22.16 2.63 12.03
CA CYS A 283 22.91 3.89 12.04
C CYS A 283 24.11 3.84 13.00
N GLN A 284 24.02 3.11 14.11
CA GLN A 284 25.11 2.95 15.07
C GLN A 284 26.16 1.93 14.63
N GLY A 285 26.07 1.37 13.41
CA GLY A 285 26.98 0.31 12.97
C GLY A 285 26.80 -0.99 13.76
N HIS A 286 25.66 -1.16 14.41
CA HIS A 286 25.21 -2.42 15.01
C HIS A 286 24.14 -3.02 14.09
N PRO A 287 24.46 -3.44 12.85
CA PRO A 287 23.50 -4.19 12.06
C PRO A 287 23.22 -5.46 12.85
N GLY A 288 22.13 -5.49 13.63
CA GLY A 288 21.90 -6.51 14.62
C GLY A 288 21.96 -7.88 13.94
N ASN A 289 23.11 -8.56 14.04
CA ASN A 289 23.42 -9.89 13.53
C ASN A 289 22.40 -10.45 12.52
N ILE A 290 22.30 -9.84 11.33
CA ILE A 290 21.41 -10.37 10.28
C ILE A 290 21.96 -11.69 9.71
N SER A 291 23.21 -12.04 10.02
CA SER A 291 23.81 -13.34 9.67
C SER A 291 24.57 -14.07 10.78
N SER A 292 24.89 -13.46 11.93
CA SER A 292 25.91 -14.04 12.85
C SER A 292 25.48 -14.33 14.30
N ARG A 293 24.18 -14.44 14.62
CA ARG A 293 23.73 -14.98 15.94
C ARG A 293 22.56 -15.95 15.86
N ARG A 294 22.72 -17.02 15.08
CA ARG A 294 22.48 -18.35 15.65
C ARG A 294 23.84 -19.06 15.63
N PRO A 295 24.42 -19.41 16.79
CA PRO A 295 25.63 -20.24 16.85
C PRO A 295 25.50 -21.53 16.02
N ASP A 296 24.26 -21.97 15.78
CA ASP A 296 23.89 -23.18 15.04
C ASP A 296 23.32 -22.92 13.65
N TRP A 297 23.61 -21.78 13.00
CA TRP A 297 23.18 -21.58 11.61
C TRP A 297 23.99 -22.48 10.67
N GLU A 298 23.47 -23.68 10.45
CA GLU A 298 23.97 -24.64 9.46
C GLU A 298 24.28 -23.93 8.13
N ASN A 299 25.52 -24.10 7.63
CA ASN A 299 25.96 -23.58 6.33
C ASN A 299 24.88 -23.89 5.26
N PRO A 300 24.49 -22.93 4.39
CA PRO A 300 23.51 -23.17 3.33
C PRO A 300 23.73 -24.46 2.52
N GLU A 301 24.97 -24.86 2.32
CA GLU A 301 25.33 -26.12 1.65
C GLU A 301 25.08 -27.33 2.54
N ALA A 302 25.50 -27.30 3.80
CA ALA A 302 25.21 -28.34 4.80
C ALA A 302 23.69 -28.54 4.97
N ARG A 303 22.91 -27.45 4.99
CA ARG A 303 21.45 -27.50 5.03
C ARG A 303 20.85 -28.16 3.79
N ARG A 304 21.42 -27.90 2.61
CA ARG A 304 20.98 -28.49 1.34
C ARG A 304 21.29 -29.99 1.30
N GLU A 305 22.45 -30.40 1.79
CA GLU A 305 22.86 -31.80 1.90
C GLU A 305 22.01 -32.55 2.91
N ARG A 306 21.80 -31.99 4.10
CA ARG A 306 20.93 -32.59 5.12
C ARG A 306 19.51 -32.78 4.61
N LYS A 307 18.91 -31.77 3.97
CA LYS A 307 17.56 -31.90 3.37
C LYS A 307 17.52 -32.96 2.28
N ARG A 308 18.58 -33.11 1.48
CA ARG A 308 18.67 -34.14 0.45
C ARG A 308 18.79 -35.54 1.07
N ALA A 309 19.62 -35.70 2.10
CA ALA A 309 19.79 -36.97 2.82
C ALA A 309 18.52 -37.37 3.59
N GLU A 310 17.88 -36.42 4.28
CA GLU A 310 16.62 -36.64 4.99
C GLU A 310 15.49 -36.99 4.02
N GLY A 311 15.41 -36.29 2.87
CA GLY A 311 14.48 -36.59 1.79
C GLY A 311 14.69 -37.99 1.20
N LEU A 312 15.94 -38.38 0.96
CA LEU A 312 16.29 -39.72 0.48
C LEU A 312 15.93 -40.81 1.52
N ARG A 313 16.18 -40.54 2.81
CA ARG A 313 15.82 -41.47 3.90
C ARG A 313 14.31 -41.63 4.03
N ARG A 314 13.55 -40.54 3.92
CA ARG A 314 12.08 -40.57 3.92
C ARG A 314 11.53 -41.32 2.70
N SER A 315 12.14 -41.12 1.53
CA SER A 315 11.79 -41.85 0.31
C SER A 315 12.06 -43.34 0.43
N LYS A 316 13.21 -43.73 1.00
CA LYS A 316 13.57 -45.13 1.21
C LYS A 316 12.62 -45.82 2.20
N ALA A 317 12.34 -45.18 3.34
CA ALA A 317 11.39 -45.68 4.32
C ALA A 317 9.96 -45.81 3.75
N ALA A 318 9.54 -44.86 2.91
CA ALA A 318 8.24 -44.94 2.23
C ALA A 318 8.18 -46.08 1.19
N MET A 319 9.27 -46.34 0.47
CA MET A 319 9.35 -47.50 -0.44
C MET A 319 9.35 -48.82 0.34
N GLU A 320 10.11 -48.92 1.44
CA GLU A 320 10.15 -50.13 2.27
C GLU A 320 8.81 -50.41 2.95
N ALA A 321 8.12 -49.39 3.46
CA ALA A 321 6.78 -49.53 3.99
C ALA A 321 5.78 -49.99 2.91
N LYS A 322 5.87 -49.43 1.70
CA LYS A 322 5.03 -49.84 0.57
C LYS A 322 5.33 -51.28 0.12
N ALA A 323 6.59 -51.71 0.15
CA ALA A 323 6.99 -53.08 -0.18
C ALA A 323 6.54 -54.09 0.90
N ALA A 324 6.66 -53.74 2.18
CA ALA A 324 6.16 -54.55 3.29
C ALA A 324 4.64 -54.69 3.25
N GLN A 325 3.94 -53.62 2.89
CA GLN A 325 2.48 -53.64 2.74
C GLN A 325 2.05 -54.49 1.53
N SER A 326 2.74 -54.38 0.38
CA SER A 326 2.47 -55.28 -0.75
C SER A 326 2.80 -56.75 -0.45
N GLY A 327 3.77 -57.02 0.43
CA GLY A 327 4.13 -58.37 0.88
C GLY A 327 3.10 -58.98 1.85
N LEU A 328 2.48 -58.15 2.69
CA LEU A 328 1.36 -58.54 3.56
C LEU A 328 0.08 -58.76 2.75
N ASP A 329 -0.18 -57.92 1.75
CA ASP A 329 -1.35 -58.07 0.86
C ASP A 329 -1.23 -59.37 0.03
N THR A 330 -0.02 -59.69 -0.48
CA THR A 330 0.20 -60.97 -1.18
C THR A 330 0.13 -62.18 -0.25
N TYR A 331 0.53 -62.07 1.02
CA TYR A 331 0.41 -63.17 1.98
C TYR A 331 -1.04 -63.38 2.43
N ALA A 332 -1.83 -62.30 2.56
CA ALA A 332 -3.25 -62.38 2.86
C ALA A 332 -4.06 -62.98 1.70
N ASP A 333 -3.72 -62.66 0.46
CA ASP A 333 -4.33 -63.28 -0.73
C ASP A 333 -4.01 -64.77 -0.85
N ILE A 334 -2.80 -65.21 -0.46
CA ILE A 334 -2.42 -66.63 -0.48
C ILE A 334 -3.11 -67.43 0.64
N MET A 335 -3.34 -66.82 1.81
CA MET A 335 -3.98 -67.49 2.97
C MET A 335 -5.52 -67.41 2.95
N GLY A 336 -6.11 -66.64 2.03
CA GLY A 336 -7.56 -66.50 1.85
C GLY A 336 -8.23 -67.60 1.02
N GLU A 337 -7.48 -68.51 0.39
CA GLU A 337 -8.02 -69.56 -0.47
C GLU A 337 -8.13 -70.96 0.18
N GLU A 338 -7.77 -71.16 1.45
CA GLU A 338 -7.97 -72.46 2.12
C GLU A 338 -9.25 -72.52 2.98
N GLY A 339 -10.36 -72.80 2.27
CA GLY A 339 -11.51 -73.63 2.66
C GLY A 339 -12.06 -73.59 4.09
N GLU A 340 -13.28 -73.05 4.26
CA GLU A 340 -14.16 -73.41 5.38
C GLU A 340 -14.72 -74.84 5.21
N PRO A 341 -14.56 -75.75 6.20
CA PRO A 341 -15.30 -76.99 6.23
C PRO A 341 -16.67 -76.77 6.88
N SER A 342 -17.74 -77.07 6.14
CA SER A 342 -19.10 -77.10 6.65
C SER A 342 -19.24 -78.18 7.73
N PHE A 343 -19.62 -77.78 8.94
CA PHE A 343 -20.17 -78.69 9.94
C PHE A 343 -21.58 -78.26 10.31
N LEU A 344 -22.56 -78.86 9.62
CA LEU A 344 -23.87 -79.13 10.20
C LEU A 344 -23.71 -80.07 11.40
N TYR A 345 -24.50 -79.89 12.46
CA TYR A 345 -25.26 -80.91 13.21
C TYR A 345 -25.69 -80.34 14.58
N PRO A 346 -26.70 -80.91 15.27
CA PRO A 346 -27.69 -81.90 14.83
C PRO A 346 -29.15 -81.44 14.82
#